data_AF-A0A246U939-F1
#
_entry.id   AF-A0A246U939-F1
#
_cell.length_a   1.000
_cell.length_b   1.000
_cell.length_c   1.000
_cell.angle_alpha   90.00
_cell.angle_beta   90.00
_cell.angle_gamma   90.00
#
_symmetry.space_group_name_H-M   'P 1'
#
loop_
_entity.id
_entity.type
_entity.pdbx_description
1 polymer ?
#
loop_
_entity_poly.entity_id
_entity_poly.type
_entity_poly.pdbx_seq_one_letter_code
_entity_poly.pdbx_strand_id
1 'polypeptide(L)'
;MLERLIGEYGLLAVFLGAAVEGETAAFLGGVFAHRQLIPYWQVALAASLGSFAADQSFFLAGRYATNWFYVQRLLGSEPIARVTQFLEVYPTSFILAFRFIYGIRTISPVAIGVSNVSALRFVILNAIAALIWGALITAIGFFAGEAVEVLLGRLQLHLHVLIALACVAILVPLSAYALRRVMAKRLARPGT
;
A
#
# COMPACT_ATOMS: atom_id res chain seq x y z
N MET A 1 -11.00 10.66 25.54
CA MET A 1 -11.64 9.37 25.19
C MET A 1 -11.12 8.83 23.85
N LEU A 2 -11.19 9.61 22.76
CA LEU A 2 -10.72 9.18 21.43
C LEU A 2 -9.23 8.78 21.39
N GLU A 3 -8.34 9.57 21.99
CA GLU A 3 -6.89 9.27 22.02
C GLU A 3 -6.57 7.97 22.76
N ARG A 4 -7.31 7.64 23.82
CA ARG A 4 -7.15 6.38 24.57
C ARG A 4 -7.60 5.17 23.75
N LEU A 5 -8.70 5.29 23.01
CA LEU A 5 -9.16 4.24 22.08
C LEU A 5 -8.16 4.02 20.94
N ILE A 6 -7.52 5.09 20.45
CA ILE A 6 -6.46 4.98 19.43
C ILE A 6 -5.21 4.30 20.02
N GLY A 7 -4.82 4.61 21.26
CA GLY A 7 -3.71 3.92 21.92
C GLY A 7 -3.95 2.42 22.13
N GLU A 8 -5.18 2.01 22.46
CA GLU A 8 -5.53 0.61 22.71
C GLU A 8 -5.82 -0.19 21.43
N TYR A 9 -6.59 0.38 20.49
CA TYR A 9 -7.09 -0.33 19.29
C TYR A 9 -6.50 0.18 17.98
N GLY A 10 -5.72 1.26 17.98
CA GLY A 10 -5.20 1.87 16.77
C GLY A 10 -4.27 0.96 15.99
N LEU A 11 -3.44 0.14 16.65
CA LEU A 11 -2.61 -0.85 15.97
C LEU A 11 -3.44 -1.95 15.31
N LEU A 12 -4.49 -2.42 15.97
CA LEU A 12 -5.40 -3.41 15.40
C LEU A 12 -6.17 -2.82 14.21
N ALA A 13 -6.62 -1.57 14.33
CA ALA A 13 -7.28 -0.84 13.26
C ALA A 13 -6.34 -0.63 12.06
N VAL A 14 -5.06 -0.30 12.30
CA VAL A 14 -4.04 -0.20 11.23
C VAL A 14 -3.79 -1.55 10.59
N PHE A 15 -3.68 -2.62 11.37
CA PHE A 15 -3.48 -3.97 10.84
C PHE A 15 -4.66 -4.42 9.97
N LEU A 16 -5.89 -4.36 10.50
CA LEU A 16 -7.10 -4.77 9.79
C LEU A 16 -7.37 -3.84 8.60
N GLY A 17 -7.20 -2.54 8.80
CA GLY A 17 -7.33 -1.54 7.74
C GLY A 17 -6.30 -1.76 6.63
N ALA A 18 -5.05 -2.09 6.95
CA ALA A 18 -4.02 -2.36 5.94
C ALA A 18 -4.28 -3.67 5.17
N ALA A 19 -4.96 -4.63 5.81
CA ALA A 19 -5.41 -5.86 5.15
C ALA A 19 -6.55 -5.60 4.16
N VAL A 20 -7.48 -4.70 4.47
CA VAL A 20 -8.66 -4.40 3.62
C VAL A 20 -8.38 -3.27 2.61
N GLU A 21 -8.01 -2.09 3.12
CA GLU A 21 -7.91 -0.83 2.37
C GLU A 21 -6.51 -0.21 2.47
N GLY A 22 -5.51 -1.00 2.87
CA GLY A 22 -4.09 -0.76 2.66
C GLY A 22 -3.58 0.63 3.04
N GLU A 23 -3.59 1.49 2.04
CA GLU A 23 -2.90 2.78 1.98
C GLU A 23 -3.46 3.77 3.00
N THR A 24 -4.79 3.87 3.11
CA THR A 24 -5.44 4.84 4.00
C THR A 24 -5.15 4.52 5.46
N ALA A 25 -5.23 3.26 5.86
CA ALA A 25 -5.01 2.84 7.23
C ALA A 25 -3.56 3.07 7.68
N ALA A 26 -2.59 2.72 6.84
CA ALA A 26 -1.18 2.96 7.09
C ALA A 26 -0.84 4.46 7.14
N PHE A 27 -1.43 5.26 6.24
CA PHE A 27 -1.28 6.71 6.21
C PHE A 27 -1.82 7.36 7.50
N LEU A 28 -3.06 7.03 7.87
CA LEU A 28 -3.67 7.53 9.11
C LEU A 28 -2.90 7.12 10.35
N GLY A 29 -2.41 5.88 10.39
CA GLY A 29 -1.51 5.41 11.43
C GLY A 29 -0.25 6.28 11.54
N GLY A 30 0.33 6.68 10.40
CA GLY A 30 1.47 7.60 10.36
C GLY A 30 1.16 8.96 10.97
N VAL A 31 -0.01 9.54 10.65
CA VAL A 31 -0.48 10.80 11.26
C VAL A 31 -0.66 10.64 12.78
N PHE A 32 -1.18 9.51 13.25
CA PHE A 32 -1.29 9.22 14.69
C PHE A 32 0.08 9.04 15.36
N ALA A 33 1.05 8.47 14.65
CA ALA A 33 2.42 8.36 15.14
C ALA A 33 3.10 9.73 15.27
N HIS A 34 2.86 10.65 14.34
CA HIS A 34 3.31 12.05 14.46
C HIS A 34 2.79 12.71 15.75
N ARG A 35 1.53 12.44 16.09
CA ARG A 35 0.87 12.91 17.32
C ARG A 35 1.33 12.19 18.60
N GLN A 36 2.35 11.32 18.51
CA GLN A 36 2.89 10.53 19.63
C GLN A 36 1.85 9.61 20.30
N LEU A 37 0.77 9.25 19.58
CA LEU A 37 -0.26 8.35 20.10
C LEU A 37 0.17 6.88 20.04
N ILE A 38 0.96 6.53 19.01
CA ILE A 38 1.47 5.18 18.76
C ILE A 38 2.89 5.31 18.21
N PRO A 39 3.88 4.54 18.69
CA PRO A 39 5.21 4.57 18.11
C PRO A 39 5.21 4.22 16.62
N TYR A 40 5.90 5.03 15.82
CA TYR A 40 5.99 4.88 14.36
C TYR A 40 6.31 3.44 13.92
N TRP A 41 7.29 2.79 14.55
CA TRP A 41 7.71 1.45 14.18
C TRP A 41 6.60 0.41 14.40
N GLN A 42 5.73 0.58 15.40
CA GLN A 42 4.61 -0.32 15.65
C GLN A 42 3.55 -0.16 14.57
N VAL A 43 3.27 1.09 14.16
CA VAL A 43 2.35 1.36 13.05
C VAL A 43 2.88 0.77 11.75
N ALA A 44 4.15 1.01 11.42
CA ALA A 44 4.78 0.49 10.21
C ALA A 44 4.75 -1.05 10.18
N LEU A 45 5.05 -1.71 11.31
CA LEU A 45 4.94 -3.16 11.41
C LEU A 45 3.49 -3.66 11.30
N ALA A 46 2.54 -3.04 12.00
CA ALA A 46 1.13 -3.42 11.93
C ALA A 46 0.58 -3.31 10.50
N ALA A 47 0.90 -2.21 9.82
CA ALA A 47 0.54 -2.01 8.42
C ALA A 47 1.18 -3.06 7.51
N SER A 48 2.48 -3.33 7.70
CA SER A 48 3.22 -4.35 6.93
C SER A 48 2.61 -5.74 7.11
N LEU A 49 2.32 -6.14 8.36
CA LEU A 49 1.79 -7.46 8.68
C LEU A 49 0.36 -7.64 8.17
N GLY A 50 -0.51 -6.64 8.33
CA GLY A 50 -1.89 -6.70 7.84
C GLY A 50 -1.94 -6.81 6.32
N SER A 51 -1.13 -5.99 5.66
CA SER A 51 -0.99 -6.00 4.20
C SER A 51 -0.37 -7.32 3.71
N PHE A 52 0.63 -7.86 4.40
CA PHE A 52 1.24 -9.17 4.08
C PHE A 52 0.23 -10.31 4.23
N ALA A 53 -0.55 -10.32 5.32
CA ALA A 53 -1.55 -11.36 5.58
C ALA A 53 -2.66 -11.39 4.52
N ALA A 54 -3.12 -10.23 4.06
CA ALA A 54 -4.08 -10.14 2.97
C ALA A 54 -3.53 -10.78 1.68
N ASP A 55 -2.31 -10.42 1.30
CA ASP A 55 -1.70 -10.94 0.07
C ASP A 55 -1.41 -12.45 0.16
N GLN A 56 -1.03 -12.95 1.34
CA GLN A 56 -0.90 -14.39 1.55
C GLN A 56 -2.25 -15.11 1.42
N SER A 57 -3.33 -14.52 1.91
CA SER A 57 -4.66 -15.10 1.79
C SER A 57 -5.08 -15.21 0.32
N PHE A 58 -4.84 -14.17 -0.49
CA PHE A 58 -5.11 -14.20 -1.93
C PHE A 58 -4.19 -15.17 -2.68
N PHE A 59 -2.91 -15.24 -2.33
CA PHE A 59 -1.98 -16.20 -2.90
C PHE A 59 -2.41 -17.65 -2.62
N LEU A 60 -2.76 -17.96 -1.38
CA LEU A 60 -3.24 -19.29 -0.98
C LEU A 60 -4.58 -19.63 -1.65
N ALA A 61 -5.47 -18.65 -1.81
CA ALA A 61 -6.72 -18.82 -2.55
C ALA A 61 -6.43 -19.16 -4.02
N GLY A 62 -5.50 -18.45 -4.68
CA GLY A 62 -5.05 -18.78 -6.03
C GLY A 62 -4.36 -20.15 -6.13
N ARG A 63 -3.62 -20.57 -5.10
CA ARG A 63 -2.86 -21.84 -5.09
C ARG A 63 -3.73 -23.07 -4.85
N TYR A 64 -4.67 -22.99 -3.91
CA TYR A 64 -5.39 -24.16 -3.39
C TYR A 64 -6.90 -24.11 -3.63
N ALA A 65 -7.47 -22.92 -3.88
CA ALA A 65 -8.90 -22.72 -4.05
C ALA A 65 -9.25 -22.18 -5.45
N THR A 66 -8.59 -22.69 -6.48
CA THR A 66 -8.81 -22.27 -7.88
C THR A 66 -10.25 -22.41 -8.33
N ASN A 67 -10.99 -23.41 -7.83
CA ASN A 67 -12.41 -23.62 -8.15
C ASN A 67 -13.37 -22.68 -7.42
N TRP A 68 -12.89 -21.85 -6.49
CA TRP A 68 -13.72 -20.90 -5.79
C TRP A 68 -14.20 -19.80 -6.76
N PHE A 69 -15.51 -19.53 -6.77
CA PHE A 69 -16.14 -18.58 -7.70
C PHE A 69 -15.43 -17.22 -7.78
N TYR A 70 -14.96 -16.69 -6.62
CA TYR A 70 -14.23 -15.42 -6.59
C TYR A 70 -12.88 -15.51 -7.33
N VAL A 71 -12.13 -16.60 -7.14
CA VAL A 71 -10.84 -16.83 -7.82
C VAL A 71 -11.06 -17.02 -9.32
N GLN A 72 -12.06 -17.82 -9.72
CA GLN A 72 -12.45 -17.99 -11.13
C GLN A 72 -12.82 -16.66 -11.79
N ARG A 73 -13.59 -15.81 -11.10
CA ARG A 73 -13.95 -14.48 -11.60
C ARG A 73 -12.72 -13.59 -11.81
N LEU A 74 -11.75 -13.64 -10.90
CA LEU A 74 -10.49 -12.91 -11.07
C LEU A 74 -9.65 -13.46 -12.22
N LEU A 75 -9.56 -14.79 -12.36
CA LEU A 75 -8.84 -15.48 -13.44
C LEU A 75 -9.48 -15.28 -14.82
N GLY A 76 -10.79 -15.06 -14.89
CA GLY A 76 -11.50 -14.74 -16.13
C GLY A 76 -11.46 -13.26 -16.51
N SER A 77 -10.77 -12.40 -15.74
CA SER A 77 -10.74 -10.95 -15.99
C SER A 77 -9.59 -10.54 -16.91
N GLU A 78 -9.81 -9.61 -17.83
CA GLU A 78 -8.77 -9.04 -18.72
C GLU A 78 -7.47 -8.62 -18.00
N PRO A 79 -7.49 -7.98 -16.80
CA PRO A 79 -6.27 -7.58 -16.11
C PRO A 79 -5.36 -8.74 -15.71
N ILE A 80 -5.90 -9.94 -15.47
CA ILE A 80 -5.08 -11.07 -15.01
C ILE A 80 -4.16 -11.58 -16.12
N ALA A 81 -4.59 -11.54 -17.38
CA ALA A 81 -3.75 -11.95 -18.52
C ALA A 81 -2.50 -11.06 -18.62
N ARG A 82 -2.68 -9.75 -18.46
CA ARG A 82 -1.58 -8.77 -18.44
C ARG A 82 -0.66 -9.00 -17.25
N VAL A 83 -1.22 -9.20 -16.06
CA VAL A 83 -0.46 -9.50 -14.84
C VAL A 83 0.38 -10.76 -15.01
N THR A 84 -0.20 -11.85 -15.54
CA THR A 84 0.50 -13.11 -15.76
C THR A 84 1.65 -12.94 -16.75
N GLN A 85 1.45 -12.21 -17.86
CA GLN A 85 2.52 -11.92 -18.82
C GLN A 85 3.69 -11.19 -18.17
N PHE A 86 3.43 -10.15 -17.35
CA PHE A 86 4.49 -9.44 -16.63
C PHE A 86 5.17 -10.31 -15.57
N LEU A 87 4.41 -11.15 -14.89
CA LEU A 87 4.92 -12.08 -13.88
C LEU A 87 5.88 -13.11 -14.49
N GLU A 88 5.59 -13.62 -15.70
CA GLU A 88 6.44 -14.58 -16.39
C GLU A 88 7.78 -13.96 -16.81
N VAL A 89 7.76 -12.72 -17.31
CA VAL A 89 8.99 -12.04 -17.77
C VAL A 89 9.83 -11.53 -16.59
N TYR A 90 9.20 -10.96 -15.55
CA TYR A 90 9.90 -10.30 -14.44
C TYR A 90 9.38 -10.73 -13.07
N PRO A 91 9.49 -12.02 -12.67
CA PRO A 91 8.82 -12.53 -11.47
C PRO A 91 9.26 -11.83 -10.18
N THR A 92 10.56 -11.62 -9.98
CA THR A 92 11.07 -10.99 -8.75
C THR A 92 10.64 -9.53 -8.66
N SER A 93 10.89 -8.74 -9.71
CA SER A 93 10.58 -7.32 -9.73
C SER A 93 9.07 -7.08 -9.65
N PHE A 94 8.27 -7.93 -10.30
CA PHE A 94 6.82 -7.86 -10.23
C PHE A 94 6.31 -8.08 -8.80
N ILE A 95 6.80 -9.12 -8.11
CA ILE A 95 6.40 -9.42 -6.71
C ILE A 95 6.76 -8.26 -5.77
N LEU A 96 7.87 -7.57 -6.01
CA LEU A 96 8.26 -6.41 -5.21
C LEU A 96 7.44 -5.15 -5.53
N ALA A 97 6.96 -5.00 -6.77
CA ALA A 97 6.37 -3.76 -7.25
C ALA A 97 4.84 -3.73 -7.28
N PHE A 98 4.15 -4.89 -7.35
CA PHE A 98 2.70 -4.92 -7.59
C PHE A 98 1.89 -4.17 -6.52
N ARG A 99 2.42 -4.07 -5.29
CA ARG A 99 1.78 -3.38 -4.15
C ARG A 99 1.67 -1.87 -4.36
N PHE A 100 2.47 -1.29 -5.25
CA PHE A 100 2.46 0.15 -5.58
C PHE A 100 1.56 0.49 -6.78
N ILE A 101 0.98 -0.53 -7.42
CA ILE A 101 0.15 -0.36 -8.61
C ILE A 101 -1.31 -0.54 -8.19
N TYR A 102 -2.04 0.57 -8.21
CA TYR A 102 -3.47 0.58 -7.87
C TYR A 102 -4.27 -0.32 -8.83
N GLY A 103 -5.24 -1.05 -8.28
CA GLY A 103 -6.16 -1.89 -9.06
C GLY A 103 -5.65 -3.31 -9.40
N ILE A 104 -4.35 -3.61 -9.22
CA ILE A 104 -3.84 -4.99 -9.44
C ILE A 104 -3.49 -5.71 -8.13
N ARG A 105 -3.52 -5.02 -6.98
CA ARG A 105 -3.07 -5.58 -5.69
C ARG A 105 -3.80 -6.86 -5.27
N THR A 106 -5.07 -7.01 -5.61
CA THR A 106 -5.83 -8.23 -5.32
C THR A 106 -5.62 -9.32 -6.36
N ILE A 107 -5.42 -8.93 -7.62
CA ILE A 107 -5.29 -9.83 -8.77
C ILE A 107 -3.90 -10.48 -8.77
N SER A 108 -2.87 -9.73 -8.43
CA SER A 108 -1.47 -10.14 -8.49
C SER A 108 -1.15 -11.35 -7.61
N PRO A 109 -1.48 -11.38 -6.30
CA PRO A 109 -1.21 -12.56 -5.47
C PRO A 109 -1.97 -13.79 -5.95
N VAL A 110 -3.22 -13.63 -6.44
CA VAL A 110 -3.99 -14.74 -7.03
C VAL A 110 -3.30 -15.29 -8.28
N ALA A 111 -2.86 -14.41 -9.20
CA ALA A 111 -2.11 -14.79 -10.39
C ALA A 111 -0.80 -15.49 -10.05
N ILE A 112 -0.07 -15.00 -9.04
CA ILE A 112 1.14 -15.66 -8.52
C ILE A 112 0.79 -17.03 -7.92
N GLY A 113 -0.35 -17.13 -7.24
CA GLY A 113 -0.89 -18.37 -6.68
C GLY A 113 -1.08 -19.46 -7.74
N VAL A 114 -1.62 -19.14 -8.92
CA VAL A 114 -1.80 -20.12 -10.02
C VAL A 114 -0.54 -20.34 -10.86
N SER A 115 0.48 -19.49 -10.72
CA SER A 115 1.73 -19.59 -11.48
C SER A 115 2.71 -20.63 -10.91
N ASN A 116 3.79 -20.88 -11.65
CA ASN A 116 4.89 -21.78 -11.24
C ASN A 116 5.81 -21.19 -10.15
N VAL A 117 5.51 -20.01 -9.60
CA VAL A 117 6.32 -19.41 -8.52
C VAL A 117 6.19 -20.25 -7.25
N SER A 118 7.32 -20.63 -6.65
CA SER A 118 7.34 -21.38 -5.39
C SER A 118 6.79 -20.53 -4.24
N ALA A 119 6.04 -21.16 -3.33
CA ALA A 119 5.42 -20.46 -2.20
C ALA A 119 6.45 -19.75 -1.32
N LEU A 120 7.60 -20.39 -1.06
CA LEU A 120 8.69 -19.79 -0.29
C LEU A 120 9.24 -18.52 -0.96
N ARG A 121 9.43 -18.53 -2.28
CA ARG A 121 9.90 -17.36 -3.03
C ARG A 121 8.92 -16.21 -2.93
N PHE A 122 7.62 -16.48 -3.10
CA PHE A 122 6.59 -15.45 -2.93
C PHE A 122 6.58 -14.91 -1.51
N VAL A 123 6.58 -15.77 -0.48
CA VAL A 123 6.54 -15.37 0.93
C VAL A 123 7.68 -14.42 1.29
N ILE A 124 8.92 -14.76 0.93
CA ILE A 124 10.09 -13.93 1.26
C ILE A 124 10.04 -12.59 0.55
N LEU A 125 9.81 -12.58 -0.77
CA LEU A 125 9.76 -11.34 -1.55
C LEU A 125 8.59 -10.45 -1.12
N ASN A 126 7.44 -11.06 -0.84
CA ASN A 126 6.25 -10.36 -0.38
C ASN A 126 6.45 -9.75 1.01
N ALA A 127 7.15 -10.43 1.92
CA ALA A 127 7.50 -9.90 3.24
C ALA A 127 8.40 -8.66 3.12
N ILE A 128 9.42 -8.72 2.26
CA ILE A 128 10.30 -7.57 1.99
C ILE A 128 9.50 -6.41 1.42
N ALA A 129 8.67 -6.67 0.41
CA ALA A 129 7.82 -5.65 -0.21
C ALA A 129 6.84 -5.03 0.79
N ALA A 130 6.22 -5.84 1.66
CA ALA A 130 5.30 -5.39 2.69
C ALA A 130 5.97 -4.49 3.72
N LEU A 131 7.19 -4.84 4.17
CA LEU A 131 7.97 -4.05 5.12
C LEU A 131 8.38 -2.69 4.54
N ILE A 132 8.88 -2.68 3.31
CA ILE A 132 9.26 -1.45 2.61
C ILE A 132 8.01 -0.57 2.43
N TRP A 133 6.92 -1.15 1.94
CA TRP A 133 5.67 -0.43 1.72
C TRP A 133 5.10 0.13 3.04
N GLY A 134 5.03 -0.67 4.10
CA GLY A 134 4.48 -0.26 5.39
C GLY A 134 5.29 0.86 6.01
N ALA A 135 6.62 0.81 5.93
CA ALA A 135 7.48 1.91 6.33
C ALA A 135 7.22 3.17 5.48
N LEU A 136 7.20 3.06 4.15
CA LEU A 136 7.03 4.21 3.27
C LEU A 136 5.68 4.92 3.45
N ILE A 137 4.57 4.18 3.46
CA ILE A 137 3.23 4.79 3.59
C ILE A 137 3.04 5.40 4.98
N THR A 138 3.54 4.73 6.03
CA THR A 138 3.51 5.28 7.39
C THR A 138 4.35 6.56 7.48
N ALA A 139 5.52 6.60 6.83
CA ALA A 139 6.36 7.80 6.79
C ALA A 139 5.65 8.97 6.08
N ILE A 140 4.98 8.70 4.96
CA ILE A 140 4.18 9.72 4.25
C ILE A 140 3.10 10.27 5.18
N GLY A 141 2.40 9.42 5.93
CA GLY A 141 1.44 9.85 6.95
C GLY A 141 2.06 10.70 8.05
N PHE A 142 3.20 10.28 8.57
CA PHE A 142 3.92 10.99 9.62
C PHE A 142 4.32 12.40 9.19
N PHE A 143 5.01 12.51 8.05
CA PHE A 143 5.46 13.81 7.52
C PHE A 143 4.30 14.69 7.04
N ALA A 144 3.19 14.10 6.58
CA ALA A 144 1.98 14.86 6.30
C ALA A 144 1.41 15.49 7.57
N GLY A 145 1.37 14.75 8.68
CA GLY A 145 0.99 15.31 9.98
C GLY A 145 1.91 16.46 10.42
N GLU A 146 3.22 16.26 10.28
CA GLU A 146 4.21 17.31 10.58
C GLU A 146 4.02 18.57 9.73
N ALA A 147 3.85 18.42 8.42
CA ALA A 147 3.62 19.54 7.51
C ALA A 147 2.35 20.34 7.87
N VAL A 148 1.28 19.65 8.26
CA VAL A 148 0.03 20.31 8.72
C VAL A 148 0.26 21.07 10.02
N GLU A 149 1.00 20.50 10.97
CA GLU A 149 1.31 21.19 12.24
C GLU A 149 2.19 22.42 12.03
N VAL A 150 3.18 22.34 11.15
CA VAL A 150 4.06 23.47 10.81
C VAL A 150 3.29 24.61 10.14
N LEU A 151 2.36 24.28 9.23
CA LEU A 151 1.66 25.30 8.44
C LEU A 151 0.48 25.94 9.19
N LEU A 152 -0.23 25.16 10.01
CA LEU A 152 -1.51 25.57 10.62
C LEU A 152 -1.49 25.53 12.16
N GLY A 153 -0.36 25.14 12.76
CA GLY A 153 -0.23 24.96 14.20
C GLY A 153 -0.92 23.71 14.72
N ARG A 154 -0.99 23.59 16.05
CA ARG A 154 -1.62 22.45 16.75
C ARG A 154 -3.14 22.56 16.71
N LEU A 155 -3.73 21.99 15.66
CA LEU A 155 -5.18 21.84 15.52
C LEU A 155 -5.73 20.67 16.35
N GLN A 156 -7.07 20.62 16.47
CA GLN A 156 -7.75 19.43 16.99
C GLN A 156 -7.53 18.23 16.07
N LEU A 157 -7.41 17.03 16.65
CA LEU A 157 -6.99 15.81 15.96
C LEU A 157 -7.81 15.51 14.68
N HIS A 158 -9.13 15.68 14.72
CA HIS A 158 -9.99 15.40 13.58
C HIS A 158 -9.76 16.37 12.41
N LEU A 159 -9.59 17.67 12.70
CA LEU A 159 -9.24 18.67 11.67
C LEU A 159 -7.85 18.39 11.11
N HIS A 160 -6.90 18.02 11.97
CA HIS A 160 -5.54 17.69 11.57
C HIS A 160 -5.50 16.49 10.61
N VAL A 161 -6.21 15.41 10.93
CA VAL A 161 -6.35 14.22 10.07
C VAL A 161 -7.04 14.57 8.75
N LEU A 162 -8.13 15.34 8.79
CA LEU A 162 -8.87 15.72 7.60
C LEU A 162 -8.03 16.57 6.64
N ILE A 163 -7.24 17.50 7.18
CA ILE A 163 -6.33 18.32 6.38
C ILE A 163 -5.17 17.48 5.85
N ALA A 164 -4.59 16.58 6.65
CA ALA A 164 -3.52 15.69 6.18
C ALA A 164 -4.00 14.79 5.01
N LEU A 165 -5.20 14.22 5.12
CA LEU A 165 -5.84 13.47 4.02
C LEU A 165 -6.05 14.34 2.79
N ALA A 166 -6.58 15.56 2.96
CA ALA A 166 -6.79 16.50 1.85
C ALA A 166 -5.46 16.89 1.16
N CYS A 167 -4.39 17.13 1.94
CA CYS A 167 -3.06 17.41 1.42
C CYS A 167 -2.56 16.26 0.55
N VAL A 168 -2.67 15.00 0.99
CA VAL A 168 -2.24 13.85 0.17
C VAL A 168 -3.11 13.67 -1.07
N ALA A 169 -4.43 13.79 -0.93
CA ALA A 169 -5.37 13.68 -2.04
C ALA A 169 -5.12 14.72 -3.14
N ILE A 170 -4.56 15.88 -2.80
CA ILE A 170 -4.23 16.96 -3.75
C ILE A 170 -2.79 16.83 -4.25
N LEU A 171 -1.81 16.64 -3.36
CA LEU A 171 -0.38 16.66 -3.70
C LEU A 171 0.07 15.44 -4.49
N VAL A 172 -0.50 14.25 -4.25
CA VAL A 172 -0.13 13.03 -4.99
C VAL A 172 -0.52 13.14 -6.48
N PRO A 173 -1.76 13.53 -6.85
CA PRO A 173 -2.10 13.76 -8.26
C PRO A 173 -1.32 14.91 -8.90
N LEU A 174 -1.10 16.01 -8.18
CA LEU A 174 -0.34 17.17 -8.69
C LEU A 174 1.12 16.82 -8.97
N SER A 175 1.79 16.10 -8.06
CA SER A 175 3.16 15.63 -8.26
C SER A 175 3.23 14.63 -9.41
N ALA A 176 2.29 13.69 -9.51
CA ALA A 176 2.20 12.77 -10.64
C ALA A 176 2.01 13.50 -11.97
N TYR A 177 1.15 14.53 -12.02
CA TYR A 177 0.95 15.37 -13.21
C TYR A 177 2.21 16.16 -13.57
N ALA A 178 2.84 16.80 -12.60
CA ALA A 178 4.07 17.58 -12.80
C ALA A 178 5.22 16.69 -13.31
N LEU A 179 5.43 15.52 -12.70
CA LEU A 179 6.45 14.54 -13.12
C LEU A 179 6.20 14.06 -14.54
N ARG A 180 4.95 13.70 -14.89
CA ARG A 180 4.58 13.32 -16.27
C ARG A 180 4.89 14.43 -17.26
N ARG A 181 4.63 15.69 -16.90
CA ARG A 181 4.92 16.86 -17.74
C ARG A 181 6.42 17.09 -17.91
N VAL A 182 7.22 16.92 -16.86
CA VAL A 182 8.69 17.05 -16.92
C VAL A 182 9.31 15.92 -17.73
N MET A 183 8.84 14.68 -17.56
CA MET A 183 9.31 13.53 -18.32
C MET A 183 8.94 13.63 -19.81
N ALA A 184 7.72 14.08 -20.13
CA ALA A 184 7.30 14.35 -21.51
C ALA A 184 8.18 15.44 -22.17
N LYS A 185 8.57 16.48 -21.42
CA LYS A 185 9.52 17.51 -21.91
C LYS A 185 10.95 16.99 -22.11
N ARG A 186 11.40 16.02 -21.32
CA ARG A 186 12.73 15.40 -21.47
C ARG A 186 12.79 14.44 -22.66
N LEU A 187 11.72 13.69 -22.93
CA LEU A 187 11.61 12.80 -24.09
C LEU A 187 11.43 13.56 -25.42
N ALA A 188 10.87 14.78 -25.37
CA ALA A 188 10.75 15.67 -26.52
C ALA A 188 12.04 16.44 -26.88
N ARG A 189 13.17 16.19 -26.20
CA ARG A 189 14.50 16.68 -26.59
C ARG A 189 15.33 15.54 -27.19
N PRO A 190 15.15 15.19 -28.48
CA PRO A 190 16.11 14.33 -29.17
C PRO A 190 17.42 15.12 -29.41
N GLY A 191 18.54 14.55 -28.94
CA GLY A 191 19.92 14.82 -29.39
C GLY A 191 20.41 16.27 -29.43
N THR A 192 21.31 16.62 -28.51
CA THR A 192 22.43 17.53 -28.82
C THR A 192 23.59 16.71 -29.34
#